data_AF-A0A821P7V9-F1
#
_entry.id   AF-A0A821P7V9-F1
#
_cell.length_a   1.000
_cell.length_b   1.000
_cell.length_c   1.000
_cell.angle_alpha   90.00
_cell.angle_beta   90.00
_cell.angle_gamma   90.00
#
_symmetry.space_group_name_H-M   'P 1'
#
loop_
_entity.id
_entity.type
_entity.pdbx_description
1 polymer ?
#
loop_
_entity_poly.entity_id
_entity_poly.type
_entity_poly.pdbx_seq_one_letter_code
_entity_poly.pdbx_strand_id
1 'polypeptide(L)'
;MFANVIPLRCKFDPHWSFTQLLEEVQQMASDSLEHSYFPLQRILAQHSQTSKPAFLDTSFQFDSNTVQNIFTNVNIGDACLCFAPHSFKIGTDEIAS
;
A
#
# COMPACT_ATOMS: atom_id res chain seq x y z
N MET A 1 -20.31 6.58 5.02
CA MET A 1 -19.52 6.35 3.78
C MET A 1 -19.23 4.87 3.72
N PHE A 2 -19.55 4.17 2.64
CA PHE A 2 -19.17 2.76 2.48
C PHE A 2 -17.76 2.69 1.89
N ALA A 3 -16.83 2.03 2.59
CA ALA A 3 -15.49 1.79 2.08
C ALA A 3 -15.55 0.65 1.04
N ASN A 4 -15.02 0.90 -0.16
CA ASN A 4 -14.84 -0.15 -1.15
C ASN A 4 -13.54 -0.91 -0.83
N VAL A 5 -13.58 -2.23 -0.89
CA VAL A 5 -12.39 -3.08 -0.72
C VAL A 5 -11.76 -3.32 -2.09
N ILE A 6 -10.49 -2.99 -2.23
CA ILE A 6 -9.75 -3.16 -3.48
C ILE A 6 -8.95 -4.46 -3.39
N PRO A 7 -9.23 -5.46 -4.25
CA PRO A 7 -8.46 -6.70 -4.26
C PRO A 7 -7.07 -6.43 -4.83
N LEU A 8 -6.03 -6.77 -4.07
CA LEU A 8 -4.63 -6.66 -4.52
C LEU A 8 -4.07 -8.06 -4.78
N ARG A 9 -3.42 -8.23 -5.94
CA ARG A 9 -2.75 -9.49 -6.29
C ARG A 9 -1.25 -9.36 -6.14
N CYS A 10 -0.76 -9.74 -4.98
CA CYS A 10 0.66 -9.72 -4.70
C CYS A 10 1.40 -10.89 -5.36
N LYS A 11 2.48 -10.59 -6.08
CA LYS A 11 3.48 -11.56 -6.55
C LYS A 11 4.84 -11.06 -6.11
N PHE A 12 5.56 -11.87 -5.35
CA PHE A 12 6.84 -11.48 -4.79
C PHE A 12 7.95 -12.37 -5.33
N ASP A 13 9.10 -11.77 -5.63
CA ASP A 13 10.32 -12.51 -5.93
C ASP A 13 11.10 -12.76 -4.61
N PRO A 14 11.46 -14.02 -4.30
CA PRO A 14 12.26 -14.34 -3.13
C PRO A 14 13.65 -13.66 -3.09
N HIS A 15 14.16 -13.19 -4.23
CA HIS A 15 15.46 -12.53 -4.32
C HIS A 15 15.38 -11.01 -4.17
N TRP A 16 14.18 -10.43 -4.06
CA TRP A 16 14.06 -9.00 -3.84
C TRP A 16 14.59 -8.61 -2.47
N SER A 17 15.31 -7.48 -2.46
CA SER A 17 15.54 -6.75 -1.23
C SER A 17 14.22 -6.23 -0.66
N PHE A 18 14.20 -5.92 0.63
CA PHE A 18 13.03 -5.33 1.27
C PHE A 18 12.58 -4.03 0.60
N THR A 19 13.52 -3.20 0.14
CA THR A 19 13.21 -1.94 -0.57
C THR A 19 12.48 -2.20 -1.88
N GLN A 20 12.96 -3.16 -2.70
CA GLN A 20 12.31 -3.52 -3.95
C GLN A 20 10.91 -4.10 -3.73
N LEU A 21 10.75 -4.92 -2.69
CA LEU A 21 9.43 -5.41 -2.28
C LEU A 21 8.47 -4.24 -1.95
N LEU A 22 8.96 -3.23 -1.22
CA LEU A 22 8.15 -2.08 -0.82
C LEU A 22 7.76 -1.21 -2.02
N GLU A 23 8.69 -0.98 -2.96
CA GLU A 23 8.43 -0.26 -4.21
C GLU A 23 7.35 -0.95 -5.05
N GLU A 24 7.45 -2.28 -5.19
CA GLU A 24 6.46 -3.08 -5.94
C GLU A 24 5.08 -3.05 -5.29
N VAL A 25 5.00 -3.14 -3.96
CA VAL A 25 3.73 -3.01 -3.22
C VAL A 25 3.15 -1.61 -3.37
N GLN A 26 3.98 -0.57 -3.30
CA GLN A 26 3.53 0.83 -3.46
C GLN A 26 2.96 1.07 -4.86
N GLN A 27 3.65 0.59 -5.90
CA GLN A 27 3.22 0.74 -7.28
C GLN A 27 1.88 0.04 -7.50
N MET A 28 1.78 -1.24 -7.11
CA MET A 28 0.56 -2.03 -7.23
C MET A 28 -0.63 -1.40 -6.48
N ALA A 29 -0.40 -0.89 -5.27
CA ALA A 29 -1.43 -0.22 -4.50
C ALA A 29 -1.89 1.08 -5.18
N SER A 30 -0.96 1.87 -5.72
CA SER A 30 -1.26 3.12 -6.43
C SER A 30 -2.09 2.85 -7.69
N ASP A 31 -1.64 1.92 -8.54
CA ASP A 31 -2.34 1.55 -9.78
C ASP A 31 -3.75 1.03 -9.50
N SER A 32 -3.92 0.25 -8.42
CA SER A 32 -5.23 -0.29 -8.05
C SER A 32 -6.16 0.78 -7.46
N LEU A 33 -5.61 1.81 -6.81
CA LEU A 33 -6.37 2.91 -6.23
C LEU A 33 -7.04 3.77 -7.30
N GLU A 34 -6.43 3.91 -8.48
CA GLU A 34 -7.04 4.58 -9.63
C GLU A 34 -8.37 3.94 -10.06
N HIS A 35 -8.54 2.64 -9.77
CA HIS A 35 -9.75 1.87 -10.07
C HIS A 35 -10.69 1.68 -8.86
N SER A 36 -10.43 2.38 -7.74
CA SER A 36 -11.18 2.25 -6.49
C SER A 36 -12.69 2.55 -6.58
N TYR A 37 -13.14 3.22 -7.63
CA TYR A 37 -14.56 3.47 -7.90
C TYR A 37 -15.32 2.21 -8.33
N PHE A 38 -14.63 1.16 -8.77
CA PHE A 38 -15.25 -0.08 -9.23
C PHE A 38 -15.56 -1.00 -8.05
N PRO A 39 -16.84 -1.34 -7.80
CA PRO A 39 -17.22 -2.07 -6.59
C PRO A 39 -16.76 -3.53 -6.63
N LEU A 40 -16.19 -4.02 -5.53
CA LEU A 40 -15.74 -5.41 -5.39
C LEU A 40 -16.82 -6.43 -5.77
N GLN A 41 -18.07 -6.18 -5.41
CA GLN A 41 -19.20 -7.07 -5.69
C GLN A 41 -19.36 -7.36 -7.19
N ARG A 42 -19.00 -6.40 -8.06
CA ARG A 42 -19.02 -6.61 -9.51
C ARG A 42 -17.88 -7.49 -10.00
N ILE A 43 -16.71 -7.40 -9.37
CA ILE A 43 -15.58 -8.30 -9.63
C ILE A 43 -15.97 -9.74 -9.21
N LEU A 44 -16.54 -9.87 -8.01
CA LEU A 44 -16.98 -11.16 -7.48
C LEU A 44 -18.10 -11.80 -8.32
N ALA A 45 -19.04 -11.01 -8.85
CA ALA A 45 -20.11 -11.51 -9.71
C ALA A 45 -19.61 -12.11 -11.03
N GLN A 46 -18.45 -11.63 -11.53
CA GLN A 46 -17.80 -12.20 -12.72
C GLN A 46 -16.97 -13.44 -12.39
N HIS A 47 -16.57 -13.61 -11.13
CA HIS A 47 -15.78 -14.74 -10.67
C HIS A 47 -16.67 -15.97 -10.42
N SER A 48 -16.85 -16.77 -11.47
CA SER A 48 -17.71 -17.95 -11.49
C SER A 48 -17.05 -19.19 -10.83
N GLN A 49 -16.67 -19.11 -9.55
CA GLN A 49 -16.19 -20.30 -8.80
C GLN A 49 -16.68 -20.33 -7.35
N THR A 50 -17.77 -21.06 -7.14
CA THR A 50 -18.48 -21.31 -5.88
C THR A 50 -17.84 -22.41 -5.02
N SER A 51 -16.56 -22.79 -5.25
CA SER A 51 -15.93 -23.92 -4.54
C SER A 51 -14.45 -23.75 -4.16
N LYS A 52 -13.89 -22.54 -4.26
CA LYS A 52 -12.48 -22.25 -3.92
C LYS A 52 -12.35 -21.48 -2.59
N PRO A 53 -11.15 -21.48 -1.96
CA PRO A 53 -10.86 -20.63 -0.79
C PRO A 53 -11.22 -19.16 -1.06
N ALA A 54 -11.37 -18.39 0.01
CA ALA A 54 -11.86 -17.02 -0.03
C ALA A 54 -11.16 -16.19 -1.13
N PHE A 55 -11.92 -15.43 -1.91
CA PHE A 55 -11.36 -14.55 -2.96
C PHE A 55 -10.36 -13.53 -2.38
N LEU A 56 -10.50 -13.22 -1.09
CA LEU A 56 -9.59 -12.40 -0.30
C LEU A 56 -9.18 -13.20 0.93
N ASP A 57 -7.89 -13.44 1.09
CA ASP A 57 -7.36 -14.14 2.27
C ASP A 57 -7.02 -13.19 3.42
N THR A 58 -6.61 -11.96 3.10
CA THR A 58 -6.17 -10.97 4.09
C THR A 58 -6.59 -9.58 3.65
N SER A 59 -7.06 -8.76 4.58
CA SER A 59 -7.48 -7.38 4.35
C SER A 59 -6.73 -6.41 5.26
N PHE A 60 -6.27 -5.30 4.69
CA PHE A 60 -5.68 -4.19 5.42
C PHE A 60 -6.60 -2.98 5.35
N GLN A 61 -6.78 -2.29 6.48
CA GLN A 61 -7.52 -1.04 6.56
C GLN A 61 -6.62 0.00 7.22
N PHE A 62 -6.43 1.13 6.53
CA PHE A 62 -5.63 2.25 7.01
C PHE A 62 -6.56 3.44 7.23
N ASP A 63 -6.86 3.74 8.48
CA ASP A 63 -7.65 4.92 8.85
C ASP A 63 -6.76 5.95 9.52
N SER A 64 -6.52 7.07 8.84
CA SER A 64 -5.89 8.23 9.46
C SER A 64 -6.93 9.02 10.25
N ASN A 65 -7.17 8.61 11.49
CA ASN A 65 -7.89 9.48 12.42
C ASN A 65 -6.89 10.53 12.90
N THR A 66 -7.01 11.75 12.39
CA THR A 66 -6.30 12.91 12.97
C THR A 66 -6.87 13.11 14.37
N VAL A 67 -6.31 12.42 15.36
CA VAL A 67 -6.46 12.82 16.74
C VAL A 67 -5.87 14.22 16.81
N GLN A 68 -6.66 15.21 17.24
CA GLN A 68 -6.26 16.62 17.36
C GLN A 68 -5.13 16.86 18.39
N ASN A 69 -4.28 15.88 18.68
CA ASN A 69 -3.09 16.04 19.51
C ASN A 69 -1.89 15.29 18.93
N ILE A 70 -1.05 16.07 18.25
CA ILE A 70 0.43 16.09 18.25
C ILE A 70 1.17 14.73 18.13
N PHE A 71 2.06 14.68 17.12
CA PHE A 71 3.04 13.65 16.70
C PHE A 71 2.57 12.72 15.57
N THR A 72 3.16 12.95 14.39
CA THR A 72 3.04 12.19 13.13
C THR A 72 3.77 10.85 13.21
N ASN A 73 3.39 10.04 14.19
CA ASN A 73 3.88 8.68 14.34
C ASN A 73 2.78 7.72 13.90
N VAL A 74 2.99 7.06 12.77
CA VAL A 74 2.10 6.01 12.28
C VAL A 74 2.64 4.69 12.82
N ASN A 75 1.90 4.05 13.71
CA ASN A 75 2.33 2.76 14.25
C ASN A 75 1.80 1.61 13.35
N ILE A 76 2.69 0.68 12.98
CA ILE A 76 2.33 -0.60 12.36
C ILE A 76 2.72 -1.70 13.34
N GLY A 77 1.76 -2.21 14.10
CA GLY A 77 2.03 -3.15 15.19
C GLY A 77 2.81 -2.48 16.32
N ASP A 78 3.98 -3.02 16.64
CA ASP A 78 4.96 -2.46 17.58
C ASP A 78 6.00 -1.53 16.92
N ALA A 79 5.99 -1.43 15.58
CA ALA A 79 6.86 -0.52 14.84
C ALA A 79 6.27 0.89 14.77
N CYS A 80 7.05 1.89 15.17
CA CYS A 80 6.70 3.31 15.06
C CYS A 80 7.31 3.90 13.79
N LEU A 81 6.49 4.30 12.82
CA LEU A 81 6.92 5.07 11.67
C LEU A 81 6.94 6.55 12.03
N CYS A 82 8.13 7.08 12.22
CA CYS A 82 8.34 8.51 12.37
C CYS A 82 8.43 9.14 10.97
N PHE A 83 7.55 10.08 10.65
CA PHE A 83 7.69 10.88 9.43
C PHE A 83 8.90 11.81 9.58
N ALA A 84 10.05 11.43 9.02
CA ALA A 84 11.20 12.32 8.90
C ALA A 84 11.06 13.10 7.59
N PRO A 85 10.87 14.44 7.61
CA PRO A 85 10.96 15.24 6.39
C PRO A 85 12.42 15.23 5.94
N HIS A 86 12.80 14.27 5.11
CA HIS A 86 14.09 14.31 4.42
C HIS A 86 14.02 15.37 3.33
N SER A 87 14.61 16.53 3.61
CA SER A 87 15.06 17.43 2.55
C SER A 87 16.22 16.75 1.84
N PHE A 88 15.95 16.14 0.68
CA PHE A 88 17.00 15.70 -0.23
C PHE A 88 17.79 16.94 -0.69
N LYS A 89 18.97 17.17 -0.10
CA LYS A 89 19.97 18.03 -0.72
C LYS A 89 20.70 17.19 -1.76
N ILE A 90 20.31 17.35 -3.03
CA ILE A 90 21.12 16.87 -4.15
C ILE A 90 22.42 17.68 -4.10
N GLY A 91 23.50 17.06 -3.62
CA GLY A 91 24.82 17.64 -3.66
C GLY A 91 25.30 17.70 -5.10
N THR A 92 25.40 18.90 -5.65
CA THR A 92 26.20 19.16 -6.85
C THR A 92 27.67 19.20 -6.43
N ASP A 93 28.29 18.04 -6.29
CA ASP A 93 29.75 17.92 -6.15
C ASP A 93 30.23 16.65 -6.87
N GLU A 94 29.88 16.54 -8.16
CA GLU A 94 30.60 15.70 -9.13
C GLU A 94 30.54 16.34 -10.52
N ILE A 95 31.07 17.56 -10.67
CA ILE A 95 31.77 17.96 -11.91
C ILE A 95 32.99 18.79 -11.49
N ALA A 96 34.05 18.10 -11.09
CA ALA A 96 35.39 18.66 -11.05
C ALA A 96 36.24 17.97 -12.12
N SER A 97 36.28 18.56 -13.32
CA SER A 97 37.44 18.67 -14.21
C SER A 97 37.09 19.61 -15.37
#